data_AF-A0A7Z8VJ83-F1
#
_entry.id   AF-A0A7Z8VJ83-F1
#
_cell.length_a   1.000
_cell.length_b   1.000
_cell.length_c   1.000
_cell.angle_alpha   90.00
_cell.angle_beta   90.00
_cell.angle_gamma   90.00
#
_symmetry.space_group_name_H-M   'P 1'
#
loop_
_entity.id
_entity.type
_entity.pdbx_description
1 polymer ?
#
loop_
_entity_poly.entity_id
_entity_poly.type
_entity_poly.pdbx_seq_one_letter_code
_entity_poly.pdbx_strand_id
1 'polypeptide(L)' 'KLVTDFLPSPSELALKNKNTKITISLSSESLSYFKDVAEKHHMQYQKIIRQLLDEYVENQKKMSKKSS' A
#
# COMPACT_ATOMS: atom_id res chain seq x y z
N LYS A 1 37.77 17.90 0.74
CA LYS A 1 36.64 17.15 1.37
C LYS A 1 35.83 16.55 0.24
N LEU A 2 35.98 15.25 0.00
CA LEU A 2 35.23 14.53 -1.03
C LEU A 2 33.82 14.27 -0.51
N VAL A 3 32.82 14.83 -1.18
CA VAL A 3 31.43 14.41 -1.01
C VAL A 3 31.34 13.05 -1.68
N THR A 4 31.16 12.01 -0.89
CA THR A 4 30.78 10.70 -1.39
C THR A 4 29.38 10.83 -1.97
N ASP A 5 29.31 10.90 -3.29
CA ASP A 5 28.08 10.97 -4.07
C ASP A 5 27.36 9.62 -3.95
N PHE A 6 26.64 9.41 -2.85
CA PHE A 6 25.92 8.18 -2.54
C PHE A 6 24.50 8.23 -3.08
N LEU A 7 24.36 8.43 -4.39
CA LEU A 7 23.13 8.04 -5.05
C LEU A 7 23.16 6.51 -5.23
N PRO A 8 22.17 5.77 -4.69
CA PRO A 8 22.07 4.33 -4.94
C PRO A 8 22.02 4.08 -6.46
N SER A 9 22.63 2.99 -6.89
CA SER A 9 22.66 2.65 -8.31
C SER A 9 21.25 2.52 -8.87
N PRO A 10 21.02 2.76 -10.18
CA PRO A 10 19.71 2.61 -10.79
C PRO A 10 19.05 1.24 -10.51
N SER A 11 19.85 0.19 -10.35
CA SER A 11 19.39 -1.16 -9.98
C SER A 11 18.90 -1.25 -8.52
N GLU A 12 19.56 -0.56 -7.59
CA GLU A 12 19.13 -0.45 -6.18
C GLU A 12 17.90 0.44 -6.02
N LEU A 13 17.80 1.51 -6.82
CA LEU A 13 16.57 2.30 -6.96
C LEU A 13 15.42 1.49 -7.56
N ALA A 14 15.74 0.55 -8.46
CA ALA A 14 14.78 -0.35 -9.08
C ALA A 14 14.36 -1.52 -8.20
N LEU A 15 14.82 -1.59 -6.94
CA LEU A 15 14.31 -2.48 -5.89
C LEU A 15 12.89 -2.04 -5.50
N LYS A 16 12.00 -2.05 -6.49
CA LYS A 16 10.59 -1.71 -6.40
C LYS A 16 9.97 -2.72 -5.44
N ASN A 17 9.26 -2.20 -4.45
CA ASN A 17 8.34 -2.98 -3.61
C ASN A 17 7.63 -4.04 -4.48
N LYS A 18 7.86 -5.32 -4.18
CA LYS A 18 7.31 -6.44 -4.94
C LYS A 18 5.79 -6.48 -4.76
N ASN A 19 5.09 -5.70 -5.57
CA ASN A 19 3.63 -5.72 -5.62
C ASN A 19 3.20 -6.92 -6.45
N THR A 20 2.48 -7.86 -5.83
CA THR A 20 1.88 -8.99 -6.54
C THR A 20 0.48 -8.59 -7.01
N LYS A 21 0.22 -8.67 -8.32
CA LYS A 21 -1.11 -8.42 -8.87
C LYS A 21 -1.96 -9.67 -8.71
N ILE A 22 -3.11 -9.51 -8.06
CA ILE A 22 -4.12 -10.55 -7.93
C ILE A 22 -5.49 -10.01 -8.35
N THR A 23 -6.44 -10.92 -8.61
CA THR A 23 -7.84 -10.59 -8.81
C THR A 23 -8.63 -11.06 -7.59
N ILE A 24 -9.42 -10.17 -6.99
CA ILE A 24 -10.34 -10.49 -5.90
C ILE A 24 -11.72 -9.97 -6.26
N SER A 25 -12.76 -10.67 -5.81
CA SER A 25 -14.15 -10.20 -5.95
C SER A 25 -14.53 -9.36 -4.74
N LEU A 26 -15.13 -8.20 -4.97
CA LEU A 26 -15.69 -7.33 -3.94
C LEU A 26 -17.21 -7.22 -4.15
N SER A 27 -17.97 -6.97 -3.09
CA SER A 27 -19.39 -6.66 -3.23
C SER A 27 -19.59 -5.32 -3.94
N SER A 28 -20.72 -5.19 -4.63
CA SER A 28 -21.09 -3.93 -5.31
C SER A 28 -21.17 -2.76 -4.34
N GLU A 29 -21.66 -3.01 -3.12
CA GLU A 29 -21.76 -2.02 -2.04
C GLU A 29 -20.38 -1.51 -1.61
N SER A 30 -19.44 -2.41 -1.32
CA SER A 30 -18.08 -2.02 -0.96
C SER A 30 -17.40 -1.24 -2.09
N LEU A 31 -17.59 -1.65 -3.34
CA LEU A 31 -17.02 -0.94 -4.48
C LEU A 31 -17.60 0.48 -4.63
N SER A 32 -18.91 0.65 -4.43
CA SER A 32 -19.57 1.96 -4.46
C SER A 32 -19.00 2.89 -3.38
N TYR A 33 -18.89 2.39 -2.15
CA TYR A 33 -18.32 3.14 -1.04
C TYR A 33 -16.91 3.67 -1.35
N PHE A 34 -16.01 2.81 -1.84
CA PHE A 34 -14.65 3.24 -2.13
C PHE A 34 -14.56 4.22 -3.31
N LYS A 35 -15.47 4.15 -4.29
CA LYS A 35 -15.54 5.14 -5.38
C LYS A 35 -15.96 6.50 -4.85
N ASP A 36 -16.99 6.57 -4.01
CA ASP A 36 -17.46 7.84 -3.44
C ASP A 36 -16.40 8.51 -2.57
N VAL A 37 -15.66 7.73 -1.78
CA VAL A 37 -14.54 8.25 -0.97
C VAL A 37 -13.41 8.73 -1.90
N ALA A 38 -13.09 7.97 -2.94
CA ALA A 38 -12.04 8.34 -3.90
C ALA A 38 -12.33 9.66 -4.61
N GLU A 39 -13.58 9.90 -5.01
CA GLU A 39 -14.01 11.16 -5.62
C GLU A 39 -13.86 12.34 -4.65
N LYS A 40 -14.35 12.20 -3.41
CA LYS A 40 -14.28 13.23 -2.37
C LYS A 40 -12.85 13.65 -2.03
N HIS A 41 -11.91 12.70 -2.08
CA HIS A 41 -10.52 12.93 -1.71
C HIS A 41 -9.59 13.11 -2.93
N HIS A 42 -10.12 13.14 -4.15
CA HIS A 42 -9.33 13.20 -5.39
C HIS A 42 -8.25 12.12 -5.49
N MET A 43 -8.60 10.88 -5.14
CA MET A 43 -7.71 9.72 -5.15
C MET A 43 -8.24 8.61 -6.05
N GLN A 44 -7.43 7.58 -6.30
CA GLN A 44 -7.88 6.35 -6.96
C GLN A 44 -8.47 5.39 -5.92
N TYR A 45 -9.68 4.85 -6.15
CA TYR A 45 -10.32 3.92 -5.21
C TYR A 45 -9.47 2.67 -4.94
N GLN A 46 -8.69 2.21 -5.92
CA GLN A 46 -7.75 1.09 -5.76
C GLN A 46 -6.66 1.40 -4.73
N LYS A 47 -6.23 2.67 -4.63
CA LYS A 47 -5.23 3.11 -3.65
C LYS A 47 -5.80 3.01 -2.23
N ILE A 48 -7.05 3.43 -2.05
CA ILE A 48 -7.76 3.33 -0.77
C ILE A 48 -7.88 1.88 -0.33
N ILE A 49 -8.33 1.00 -1.23
CA ILE A 49 -8.44 -0.44 -0.95
C ILE A 49 -7.08 -1.03 -0.54
N ARG A 50 -6.00 -0.68 -1.25
CA ARG A 50 -4.65 -1.14 -0.92
C ARG A 50 -4.22 -0.68 0.48
N GLN A 51 -4.39 0.60 0.79
CA GLN A 51 -4.03 1.15 2.10
C GLN A 51 -4.81 0.49 3.23
N LEU A 52 -6.11 0.25 3.03
CA LEU A 52 -6.94 -0.44 4.01
C LEU A 52 -6.42 -1.86 4.32
N LEU A 53 -6.02 -2.61 3.29
CA LEU A 53 -5.44 -3.96 3.46
C LEU A 53 -4.09 -3.90 4.18
N ASP A 54 -3.23 -2.96 3.80
CA ASP A 54 -1.92 -2.78 4.42
C ASP A 54 -2.06 -2.45 5.92
N GLU A 55 -2.91 -1.47 6.27
CA GLU A 55 -3.17 -1.06 7.67
C GLU A 55 -3.77 -2.20 8.50
N TYR A 56 -4.71 -2.96 7.93
CA TYR A 56 -5.29 -4.13 8.61
C TYR A 56 -4.20 -5.15 8.96
N VAL A 57 -3.34 -5.51 8.01
CA VAL A 57 -2.24 -6.47 8.22
C VAL A 57 -1.22 -5.95 9.22
N GLU A 58 -0.86 -4.67 9.15
CA GLU A 58 0.05 -4.05 10.13
C GLU A 58 -0.52 -4.12 11.55
N ASN A 59 -1.81 -3.83 11.72
CA ASN A 59 -2.47 -3.90 13.01
C ASN A 59 -2.51 -5.34 13.55
N GLN A 60 -2.83 -6.34 12.71
CA GLN A 60 -2.81 -7.75 13.11
C GLN A 60 -1.41 -8.22 13.54
N LYS A 61 -0.37 -7.83 12.79
CA LYS A 61 1.03 -8.15 13.15
C LYS A 61 1.47 -7.47 14.46
N LYS A 62 1.00 -6.26 14.73
CA LYS A 62 1.27 -5.57 16.01
C LYS A 62 0.59 -6.30 17.17
N MET A 63 -0.66 -6.74 16.98
CA MET A 63 -1.40 -7.50 17.99
C MET A 63 -0.72 -8.83 18.31
N SER A 64 -0.26 -9.59 17.30
CA SER A 64 0.41 -10.87 17.52
C SER A 64 1.76 -10.73 18.26
N LYS A 65 2.49 -9.62 18.03
CA LYS A 65 3.76 -9.34 18.72
C LYS A 65 3.60 -8.88 20.16
N LYS A 66 2.44 -8.33 20.54
CA LYS A 66 2.17 -7.85 21.91
C LYS A 66 1.81 -8.98 22.88
N SER A 67 1.54 -10.18 22.37
CA SER A 67 1.22 -11.39 23.13
C SER A 67 2.38 -12.38 23.23
N SER A 68 3.60 -11.98 22.85
CA SER A 68 4.84 -12.75 22.99
C SER A 68 5.85 -12.03 23.87
#